data_AF-A0A7S0IEE3-F1
#
_entry.id   AF-A0A7S0IEE3-F1
#
_cell.length_a   1.000
_cell.length_b   1.000
_cell.length_c   1.000
_cell.angle_alpha   90.00
_cell.angle_beta   90.00
_cell.angle_gamma   90.00
#
_symmetry.space_group_name_H-M   'P 1'
#
loop_
_entity.id
_entity.type
_entity.pdbx_description
1 polymer ?
#
loop_
_entity_poly.entity_id
_entity_poly.type
_entity_poly.pdbx_seq_one_letter_code
_entity_poly.pdbx_strand_id
1 'polypeptide(L)'
;AGDFNKKALPSLLRWLDATPLQFARCALGLDEAGTAEWRGRLEYAIYERLGSLRIDEFFNVIVEFPDSLPAVDDLRRCLRRTTLHDRLTSSLRGALRRRLLIPGAPTSDIIEQYRLTIRALRALDPSGVVLSVVSAPLKEYLRERKDTIRCVVTMLMGSRDGDDELLGADEDDAMDVGDGDGSRSIAAPPEEWEGDPEFEADEDGGDGGAGRPDGGDGDGGGADGVV
;
A
#
# COMPACT_ATOMS: atom_id res chain seq x y z
N ALA A 1 -9.67 -18.23 -15.42
CA ALA A 1 -8.69 -17.14 -15.38
C ALA A 1 -9.24 -16.00 -16.23
N GLY A 2 -9.17 -14.76 -15.76
CA GLY A 2 -9.53 -13.56 -16.56
C GLY A 2 -10.99 -13.10 -16.57
N ASP A 3 -11.89 -13.64 -15.73
CA ASP A 3 -13.17 -12.97 -15.43
C ASP A 3 -13.09 -12.38 -14.01
N PHE A 4 -13.06 -11.06 -13.93
CA PHE A 4 -12.96 -10.29 -12.68
C PHE A 4 -14.27 -9.59 -12.29
N ASN A 5 -15.27 -9.61 -13.17
CA ASN A 5 -16.52 -8.85 -13.01
C ASN A 5 -17.55 -9.59 -12.16
N LYS A 6 -17.19 -10.75 -11.61
CA LYS A 6 -18.07 -11.59 -10.79
C LYS A 6 -17.35 -12.14 -9.57
N LYS A 7 -18.10 -12.26 -8.46
CA LYS A 7 -17.64 -12.90 -7.23
C LYS A 7 -17.63 -14.42 -7.42
N ALA A 8 -16.45 -15.01 -7.42
CA ALA A 8 -16.23 -16.45 -7.48
C ALA A 8 -16.43 -17.11 -6.12
N LEU A 9 -16.03 -16.45 -5.03
CA LEU A 9 -16.01 -17.03 -3.69
C LEU A 9 -17.39 -17.56 -3.22
N PRO A 10 -18.51 -16.81 -3.34
CA PRO A 10 -19.82 -17.34 -2.91
C PRO A 10 -20.24 -18.60 -3.66
N SER A 11 -19.92 -18.66 -4.95
CA SER A 11 -20.23 -19.83 -5.79
C SER A 11 -19.41 -21.05 -5.37
N LEU A 12 -18.14 -20.85 -5.01
CA LEU A 12 -17.26 -21.92 -4.54
C LEU A 12 -17.69 -22.45 -3.16
N LEU A 13 -18.09 -21.57 -2.24
CA LEU A 13 -18.59 -21.98 -0.92
C LEU A 13 -19.92 -22.75 -1.03
N ARG A 14 -20.81 -22.34 -1.95
CA ARG A 14 -22.03 -23.11 -2.23
C ARG A 14 -21.70 -24.48 -2.85
N TRP A 15 -20.70 -24.54 -3.74
CA TRP A 15 -20.25 -25.79 -4.33
C TRP A 15 -19.66 -26.74 -3.29
N LEU A 16 -18.85 -26.22 -2.34
CA LEU A 16 -18.30 -26.96 -1.20
C LEU A 16 -19.41 -27.70 -0.43
N ASP A 17 -20.48 -27.00 -0.11
CA ASP A 17 -21.61 -27.56 0.63
C ASP A 17 -22.38 -28.61 -0.17
N ALA A 18 -22.66 -28.31 -1.44
CA ALA A 18 -23.49 -29.16 -2.28
C ALA A 18 -22.78 -30.45 -2.73
N THR A 19 -21.45 -30.43 -2.87
CA THR A 19 -20.71 -31.53 -3.54
C THR A 19 -19.75 -32.25 -2.57
N PRO A 20 -18.55 -31.73 -2.23
CA PRO A 20 -17.60 -32.48 -1.42
C PRO A 20 -18.08 -32.75 0.01
N LEU A 21 -18.80 -31.81 0.65
CA LEU A 21 -19.34 -32.07 2.00
C LEU A 21 -20.50 -33.06 1.97
N GLN A 22 -21.41 -32.94 1.01
CA GLN A 22 -22.48 -33.93 0.86
C GLN A 22 -21.92 -35.32 0.55
N PHE A 23 -20.88 -35.41 -0.29
CA PHE A 23 -20.16 -36.66 -0.55
C PHE A 23 -19.52 -37.23 0.73
N ALA A 24 -18.85 -36.40 1.54
CA ALA A 24 -18.26 -36.83 2.80
C ALA A 24 -19.32 -37.41 3.76
N ARG A 25 -20.49 -36.79 3.85
CA ARG A 25 -21.61 -37.28 4.67
C ARG A 25 -22.16 -38.62 4.15
N CYS A 26 -22.49 -38.69 2.86
CA CYS A 26 -23.20 -39.85 2.31
C CYS A 26 -22.30 -41.04 1.99
N ALA A 27 -21.13 -40.81 1.39
CA ALA A 27 -20.26 -41.87 0.89
C ALA A 27 -19.25 -42.34 1.94
N LEU A 28 -18.73 -41.42 2.75
CA LEU A 28 -17.74 -41.74 3.78
C LEU A 28 -18.37 -41.90 5.17
N GLY A 29 -19.67 -41.63 5.32
CA GLY A 29 -20.39 -41.80 6.58
C GLY A 29 -19.90 -40.90 7.69
N LEU A 30 -19.36 -39.70 7.37
CA LEU A 30 -18.93 -38.76 8.39
C LEU A 30 -20.12 -38.30 9.24
N ASP A 31 -19.92 -38.29 10.54
CA ASP A 31 -20.84 -37.69 11.49
C ASP A 31 -20.82 -36.15 11.39
N GLU A 32 -21.70 -35.50 12.16
CA GLU A 32 -21.82 -34.04 12.13
C GLU A 32 -20.53 -33.35 12.58
N ALA A 33 -19.81 -33.92 13.55
CA ALA A 33 -18.54 -33.39 14.05
C ALA A 33 -17.44 -33.46 12.97
N GLY A 34 -17.24 -34.62 12.35
CA GLY A 34 -16.28 -34.79 11.26
C GLY A 34 -16.62 -33.93 10.05
N THR A 35 -17.92 -33.79 9.73
CA THR A 35 -18.37 -32.93 8.64
C THR A 35 -18.01 -31.46 8.89
N ALA A 36 -18.20 -30.97 10.12
CA ALA A 36 -17.84 -29.61 10.50
C ALA A 36 -16.32 -29.37 10.44
N GLU A 37 -15.52 -30.34 10.90
CA GLU A 37 -14.05 -30.28 10.81
C GLU A 37 -13.58 -30.18 9.35
N TRP A 38 -14.08 -31.06 8.48
CA TRP A 38 -13.73 -31.05 7.06
C TRP A 38 -14.25 -29.81 6.33
N ARG A 39 -15.41 -29.28 6.71
CA ARG A 39 -15.90 -27.99 6.20
C ARG A 39 -14.87 -26.89 6.44
N GLY A 40 -14.37 -26.74 7.67
CA GLY A 40 -13.36 -25.73 7.98
C GLY A 40 -12.08 -25.88 7.17
N ARG A 41 -11.57 -27.12 7.02
CA ARG A 41 -10.36 -27.41 6.23
C ARG A 41 -10.54 -27.09 4.74
N LEU A 42 -11.65 -27.51 4.16
CA LEU A 42 -11.93 -27.29 2.74
C LEU A 42 -12.27 -25.82 2.45
N GLU A 43 -12.99 -25.14 3.34
CA GLU A 43 -13.24 -23.71 3.27
C GLU A 43 -11.91 -22.93 3.28
N TYR A 44 -11.00 -23.24 4.20
CA TYR A 44 -9.65 -22.66 4.21
C TYR A 44 -8.91 -22.92 2.90
N ALA A 45 -8.94 -24.16 2.39
CA ALA A 45 -8.30 -24.51 1.12
C ALA A 45 -8.86 -23.71 -0.07
N ILE A 46 -10.17 -23.44 -0.09
CA ILE A 46 -10.80 -22.56 -1.09
C ILE A 46 -10.26 -21.13 -0.97
N TYR A 47 -10.23 -20.57 0.23
CA TYR A 47 -9.69 -19.21 0.45
C TYR A 47 -8.22 -19.11 0.05
N GLU A 48 -7.40 -20.09 0.43
CA GLU A 48 -5.97 -20.12 0.11
C GLU A 48 -5.73 -20.21 -1.39
N ARG A 49 -6.47 -21.11 -2.09
CA ARG A 49 -6.30 -21.32 -3.53
C ARG A 49 -6.85 -20.18 -4.36
N LEU A 50 -8.05 -19.69 -4.05
CA LEU A 50 -8.63 -18.53 -4.74
C LEU A 50 -7.78 -17.28 -4.50
N GLY A 51 -7.38 -17.03 -3.26
CA GLY A 51 -6.51 -15.90 -2.92
C GLY A 51 -5.19 -15.96 -3.67
N SER A 52 -4.54 -17.12 -3.70
CA SER A 52 -3.30 -17.34 -4.46
C SER A 52 -3.46 -17.03 -5.94
N LEU A 53 -4.53 -17.55 -6.57
CA LEU A 53 -4.81 -17.32 -7.98
C LEU A 53 -5.07 -15.84 -8.27
N ARG A 54 -5.85 -15.17 -7.41
CA ARG A 54 -6.14 -13.74 -7.54
C ARG A 54 -4.90 -12.88 -7.35
N ILE A 55 -3.97 -13.26 -6.48
CA ILE A 55 -2.67 -12.58 -6.32
C ILE A 55 -1.85 -12.65 -7.62
N ASP A 56 -1.82 -13.82 -8.26
CA ASP A 56 -1.06 -14.01 -9.50
C ASP A 56 -1.66 -13.19 -10.66
N GLU A 57 -2.98 -12.97 -10.66
CA GLU A 57 -3.71 -12.16 -11.63
C GLU A 57 -3.83 -10.67 -11.24
N PHE A 58 -3.38 -10.27 -10.05
CA PHE A 58 -3.82 -9.01 -9.42
C PHE A 58 -3.40 -7.75 -10.18
N PHE A 59 -2.29 -7.78 -10.91
CA PHE A 59 -1.92 -6.66 -11.78
C PHE A 59 -3.01 -6.41 -12.84
N ASN A 60 -3.56 -7.46 -13.46
CA ASN A 60 -4.62 -7.32 -14.46
C ASN A 60 -5.94 -6.90 -13.79
N VAL A 61 -6.22 -7.41 -12.58
CA VAL A 61 -7.35 -6.94 -11.78
C VAL A 61 -7.27 -5.43 -11.59
N ILE A 62 -6.11 -4.86 -11.26
CA ILE A 62 -5.94 -3.41 -11.10
C ILE A 62 -6.18 -2.66 -12.42
N VAL A 63 -5.67 -3.19 -13.55
CA VAL A 63 -5.87 -2.58 -14.88
C VAL A 63 -7.37 -2.48 -15.23
N GLU A 64 -8.17 -3.47 -14.85
CA GLU A 64 -9.62 -3.52 -15.12
C GLU A 64 -10.47 -2.85 -14.02
N PHE A 65 -9.86 -2.12 -13.08
CA PHE A 65 -10.60 -1.41 -12.04
C PHE A 65 -11.31 -0.17 -12.63
N PRO A 66 -12.59 0.13 -12.31
CA PRO A 66 -13.40 -0.41 -11.20
C PRO A 66 -14.23 -1.65 -11.51
N ASP A 67 -14.33 -2.08 -12.77
CA ASP A 67 -15.17 -3.22 -13.17
C ASP A 67 -14.76 -4.52 -12.45
N SER A 68 -13.47 -4.64 -12.16
CA SER A 68 -12.86 -5.76 -11.42
C SER A 68 -13.06 -5.74 -9.90
N LEU A 69 -13.82 -4.77 -9.34
CA LEU A 69 -14.09 -4.67 -7.89
C LEU A 69 -14.59 -5.99 -7.26
N PRO A 70 -15.44 -6.82 -7.91
CA PRO A 70 -15.83 -8.12 -7.38
C PRO A 70 -14.63 -9.06 -7.09
N ALA A 71 -13.60 -9.04 -7.94
CA ALA A 71 -12.37 -9.81 -7.72
C ALA A 71 -11.53 -9.25 -6.57
N VAL A 72 -11.49 -7.92 -6.41
CA VAL A 72 -10.84 -7.26 -5.27
C VAL A 72 -11.52 -7.63 -3.95
N ASP A 73 -12.85 -7.63 -3.90
CA ASP A 73 -13.64 -8.04 -2.74
C ASP A 73 -13.41 -9.52 -2.36
N ASP A 74 -13.34 -10.40 -3.35
CA ASP A 74 -13.04 -11.82 -3.12
C ASP A 74 -11.62 -11.98 -2.54
N LEU A 75 -10.63 -11.28 -3.10
CA LEU A 75 -9.27 -11.30 -2.58
C LEU A 75 -9.21 -10.74 -1.16
N ARG A 76 -9.92 -9.63 -0.86
CA ARG A 76 -10.02 -9.08 0.52
C ARG A 76 -10.51 -10.15 1.50
N ARG A 77 -11.56 -10.90 1.14
CA ARG A 77 -12.09 -11.97 1.98
C ARG A 77 -11.10 -13.13 2.16
N CYS A 78 -10.36 -13.49 1.10
CA CYS A 78 -9.31 -14.49 1.19
C CYS A 78 -8.19 -14.06 2.13
N LEU A 79 -7.72 -12.81 2.03
CA LEU A 79 -6.67 -12.28 2.89
C LEU A 79 -7.05 -12.26 4.36
N ARG A 80 -8.32 -11.96 4.70
CA ARG A 80 -8.81 -12.01 6.09
C ARG A 80 -8.80 -13.41 6.71
N ARG A 81 -8.75 -14.46 5.90
CA ARG A 81 -8.83 -15.88 6.34
C ARG A 81 -7.51 -16.63 6.14
N THR A 82 -6.49 -15.99 5.57
CA THR A 82 -5.24 -16.64 5.15
C THR A 82 -4.02 -15.76 5.45
N THR A 83 -2.82 -16.30 5.27
CA THR A 83 -1.54 -15.61 5.52
C THR A 83 -0.90 -15.05 4.24
N LEU A 84 -1.71 -14.70 3.23
CA LEU A 84 -1.22 -14.41 1.87
C LEU A 84 -0.72 -12.96 1.64
N HIS A 85 -0.71 -12.09 2.67
CA HIS A 85 -0.33 -10.67 2.53
C HIS A 85 1.08 -10.46 1.99
N ASP A 86 2.08 -11.21 2.48
CA ASP A 86 3.47 -11.10 2.00
C ASP A 86 3.63 -11.58 0.56
N ARG A 87 2.86 -12.61 0.19
CA ARG A 87 2.83 -13.09 -1.20
C ARG A 87 2.20 -12.04 -2.12
N LEU A 88 1.12 -11.40 -1.69
CA LEU A 88 0.47 -10.32 -2.44
C LEU A 88 1.46 -9.19 -2.72
N THR A 89 2.11 -8.65 -1.68
CA THR A 89 3.03 -7.52 -1.82
C THR A 89 4.23 -7.89 -2.70
N SER A 90 4.82 -9.07 -2.50
CA SER A 90 5.96 -9.56 -3.28
C SER A 90 5.60 -9.80 -4.75
N SER A 91 4.45 -10.45 -5.01
CA SER A 91 3.98 -10.74 -6.37
C SER A 91 3.66 -9.45 -7.13
N LEU A 92 2.90 -8.53 -6.51
CA LEU A 92 2.50 -7.28 -7.13
C LEU A 92 3.71 -6.36 -7.40
N ARG A 93 4.64 -6.22 -6.45
CA ARG A 93 5.90 -5.48 -6.68
C ARG A 93 6.71 -6.07 -7.83
N GLY A 94 6.79 -7.41 -7.89
CA GLY A 94 7.42 -8.11 -9.00
C GLY A 94 6.74 -7.82 -10.34
N ALA A 95 5.40 -7.82 -10.38
CA ALA A 95 4.62 -7.51 -11.57
C ALA A 95 4.82 -6.06 -12.03
N LEU A 96 4.75 -5.08 -11.12
CA LEU A 96 5.00 -3.67 -11.41
C LEU A 96 6.39 -3.45 -12.03
N ARG A 97 7.44 -4.04 -11.42
CA ARG A 97 8.82 -3.93 -11.94
C ARG A 97 8.98 -4.53 -13.33
N ARG A 98 8.37 -5.70 -13.59
CA ARG A 98 8.52 -6.40 -14.87
C ARG A 98 7.67 -5.80 -16.00
N ARG A 99 6.51 -5.25 -15.68
CA ARG A 99 5.48 -4.90 -16.68
C ARG A 99 5.28 -3.40 -16.87
N LEU A 100 5.58 -2.58 -15.85
CA LEU A 100 5.28 -1.15 -15.85
C LEU A 100 6.54 -0.29 -15.70
N LEU A 101 7.43 -0.64 -14.77
CA LEU A 101 8.63 0.16 -14.45
C LEU A 101 9.80 -0.16 -15.39
N ILE A 102 9.55 -0.05 -16.70
CA ILE A 102 10.54 -0.25 -17.76
C ILE A 102 10.85 1.09 -18.43
N PRO A 103 12.10 1.33 -18.89
CA PRO A 103 12.50 2.61 -19.49
C PRO A 103 11.64 3.07 -20.68
N GLY A 104 11.05 2.13 -21.41
CA GLY A 104 10.19 2.42 -22.57
C GLY A 104 8.73 2.73 -22.23
N ALA A 105 8.28 2.55 -20.99
CA ALA A 105 6.89 2.86 -20.61
C ALA A 105 6.69 4.39 -20.59
N PRO A 106 5.62 4.93 -21.18
CA PRO A 106 5.33 6.36 -21.11
C PRO A 106 4.94 6.75 -19.69
N THR A 107 5.35 7.95 -19.26
CA THR A 107 5.14 8.42 -17.88
C THR A 107 3.65 8.52 -17.53
N SER A 108 2.82 8.83 -18.52
CA SER A 108 1.37 8.89 -18.38
C SER A 108 0.77 7.57 -17.91
N ASP A 109 1.19 6.46 -18.52
CA ASP A 109 0.64 5.14 -18.21
C ASP A 109 1.09 4.67 -16.84
N ILE A 110 2.30 5.05 -16.41
CA ILE A 110 2.79 4.77 -15.05
C ILE A 110 1.97 5.52 -14.01
N ILE A 111 1.68 6.80 -14.25
CA ILE A 111 0.85 7.62 -13.36
C ILE A 111 -0.58 7.07 -13.30
N GLU A 112 -1.16 6.73 -14.45
CA GLU A 112 -2.52 6.20 -14.51
C GLU A 112 -2.62 4.82 -13.83
N GLN A 113 -1.67 3.93 -14.10
CA GLN A 113 -1.61 2.64 -13.40
C GLN A 113 -1.40 2.83 -11.89
N TYR A 114 -0.65 3.85 -11.46
CA TYR A 114 -0.49 4.16 -10.05
C TYR A 114 -1.80 4.66 -9.41
N ARG A 115 -2.58 5.49 -10.12
CA ARG A 115 -3.94 5.91 -9.72
C ARG A 115 -4.86 4.70 -9.50
N LEU A 116 -4.93 3.80 -10.48
CA LEU A 116 -5.71 2.56 -10.38
C LEU A 116 -5.22 1.67 -9.23
N THR A 117 -3.90 1.57 -9.05
CA THR A 117 -3.29 0.81 -7.95
C THR A 117 -3.70 1.36 -6.58
N ILE A 118 -3.71 2.69 -6.40
CA ILE A 118 -4.18 3.33 -5.16
C ILE A 118 -5.64 2.96 -4.90
N ARG A 119 -6.52 3.11 -5.89
CA ARG A 119 -7.96 2.84 -5.73
C ARG A 119 -8.24 1.37 -5.43
N ALA A 120 -7.64 0.45 -6.18
CA ALA A 120 -7.80 -0.99 -5.97
C ALA A 120 -7.24 -1.44 -4.62
N LEU A 121 -6.11 -0.88 -4.17
CA LEU A 121 -5.51 -1.23 -2.88
C LEU A 121 -6.23 -0.58 -1.68
N ARG A 122 -6.77 0.64 -1.81
CA ARG A 122 -7.65 1.23 -0.77
C ARG A 122 -8.93 0.41 -0.62
N ALA A 123 -9.50 -0.05 -1.74
CA ALA A 123 -10.59 -1.01 -1.68
C ALA A 123 -10.11 -2.30 -0.99
N LEU A 124 -9.01 -2.92 -1.42
CA LEU A 124 -8.55 -4.20 -0.86
C LEU A 124 -8.25 -4.12 0.65
N ASP A 125 -7.46 -3.13 1.08
CA ASP A 125 -6.95 -2.92 2.43
C ASP A 125 -7.10 -1.45 2.84
N PRO A 126 -8.19 -1.10 3.53
CA PRO A 126 -8.44 0.28 3.99
C PRO A 126 -7.36 0.83 4.94
N SER A 127 -6.56 -0.02 5.59
CA SER A 127 -5.48 0.44 6.48
C SER A 127 -4.33 1.10 5.73
N GLY A 128 -4.22 0.87 4.42
CA GLY A 128 -3.15 1.42 3.58
C GLY A 128 -1.79 0.74 3.76
N VAL A 129 -1.67 -0.30 4.60
CA VAL A 129 -0.41 -1.00 4.85
C VAL A 129 0.11 -1.63 3.56
N VAL A 130 -0.73 -2.36 2.82
CA VAL A 130 -0.32 -2.96 1.53
C VAL A 130 0.08 -1.89 0.51
N LEU A 131 -0.67 -0.79 0.46
CA LEU A 131 -0.38 0.33 -0.45
C LEU A 131 0.96 1.00 -0.12
N SER A 132 1.30 1.18 1.16
CA SER A 132 2.57 1.78 1.56
C SER A 132 3.78 0.99 1.03
N VAL A 133 3.72 -0.34 1.12
CA VAL A 133 4.78 -1.26 0.70
C VAL A 133 4.88 -1.34 -0.83
N VAL A 134 3.75 -1.40 -1.53
CA VAL A 134 3.70 -1.57 -2.99
C VAL A 134 4.02 -0.25 -3.72
N SER A 135 3.65 0.89 -3.15
CA SER A 135 3.85 2.22 -3.78
C SER A 135 5.30 2.71 -3.74
N ALA A 136 6.13 2.22 -2.83
CA ALA A 136 7.53 2.63 -2.71
C ALA A 136 8.31 2.58 -4.05
N PRO A 137 8.37 1.45 -4.78
CA PRO A 137 9.08 1.40 -6.07
C PRO A 137 8.45 2.28 -7.17
N LEU A 138 7.14 2.56 -7.11
CA LEU A 138 6.49 3.45 -8.07
C LEU A 138 6.93 4.91 -7.84
N LYS A 139 6.92 5.35 -6.58
CA LYS A 139 7.33 6.69 -6.16
C LYS A 139 8.79 6.96 -6.48
N GLU A 140 9.67 6.00 -6.19
CA GLU A 140 11.09 6.07 -6.49
C GLU A 140 11.32 6.23 -8.00
N TYR A 141 10.70 5.36 -8.80
CA TYR A 141 10.84 5.40 -10.25
C TYR A 141 10.33 6.71 -10.89
N LEU A 142 9.18 7.22 -10.43
CA LEU A 142 8.62 8.48 -10.93
C LEU A 142 9.47 9.69 -10.52
N ARG A 143 10.14 9.65 -9.36
CA ARG A 143 11.04 10.73 -8.90
C ARG A 143 12.27 10.86 -9.79
N GLU A 144 12.80 9.74 -10.29
CA GLU A 144 13.99 9.72 -11.14
C GLU A 144 13.71 10.16 -12.59
N ARG A 145 12.45 10.05 -13.05
CA ARG A 145 12.04 10.44 -14.40
C ARG A 145 11.93 11.95 -14.54
N LYS A 146 12.73 12.52 -15.47
CA LYS A 146 12.83 13.97 -15.72
C LYS A 146 11.53 14.61 -16.24
N ASP A 147 10.63 13.81 -16.81
CA ASP A 147 9.40 14.27 -17.46
C ASP A 147 8.15 14.15 -16.57
N THR A 148 8.26 13.58 -15.37
CA THR A 148 7.13 13.36 -14.44
C THR A 148 6.36 14.63 -14.11
N ILE A 149 7.05 15.70 -13.69
CA ILE A 149 6.38 16.96 -13.30
C ILE A 149 5.60 17.54 -14.49
N ARG A 150 6.21 17.57 -15.68
CA ARG A 150 5.56 18.07 -16.90
C ARG A 150 4.34 17.23 -17.25
N CYS A 151 4.44 15.90 -17.13
CA CYS A 151 3.34 14.98 -17.39
C CYS A 151 2.17 15.24 -16.42
N VAL A 152 2.44 15.30 -15.11
CA VAL A 152 1.43 15.59 -14.08
C VAL A 152 0.76 16.95 -14.30
N VAL A 153 1.53 18.01 -14.55
CA VAL A 153 0.98 19.34 -14.83
C VAL A 153 0.12 19.34 -16.09
N THR A 154 0.54 18.62 -17.13
CA THR A 154 -0.24 18.49 -18.37
C THR A 154 -1.57 17.75 -18.12
N MET A 155 -1.55 16.68 -17.32
CA MET A 155 -2.76 15.96 -16.93
C MET A 155 -3.70 16.88 -16.14
N LEU A 156 -3.21 17.56 -15.11
CA LEU A 156 -4.01 18.49 -14.29
C LEU A 156 -4.61 19.65 -15.09
N MET A 157 -3.87 20.19 -16.06
CA MET A 157 -4.36 21.29 -16.91
C MET A 157 -5.30 20.80 -18.02
N GLY A 158 -5.13 19.56 -18.50
CA GLY A 158 -5.97 18.93 -19.53
C GLY A 158 -7.26 18.32 -18.98
N SER A 159 -7.31 17.96 -17.70
CA SER A 159 -8.49 17.41 -17.00
C SER A 159 -9.62 18.41 -16.73
N ARG A 160 -9.45 19.69 -17.11
CA ARG A 160 -10.48 20.73 -16.94
C ARG A 160 -11.77 20.51 -17.74
N ASP A 161 -11.83 19.49 -18.60
CA ASP A 161 -13.01 19.18 -19.42
C ASP A 161 -13.73 17.86 -19.06
N GLY A 162 -13.38 17.11 -18.00
CA GLY A 162 -14.20 15.91 -17.70
C GLY A 162 -13.91 14.99 -16.51
N ASP A 163 -12.86 15.19 -15.70
CA ASP A 163 -12.52 14.25 -14.62
C ASP A 163 -12.14 14.96 -13.31
N ASP A 164 -13.15 15.45 -12.60
CA ASP A 164 -13.06 15.99 -11.24
C ASP A 164 -12.82 14.88 -10.17
N GLU A 165 -12.16 13.79 -10.54
CA GLU A 165 -11.97 12.59 -9.71
C GLU A 165 -10.51 12.44 -9.23
N LEU A 166 -9.64 13.39 -9.58
CA LEU A 166 -8.25 13.42 -9.09
C LEU A 166 -8.14 14.13 -7.73
N LEU A 167 -9.11 14.95 -7.35
CA LEU A 167 -9.13 15.74 -6.11
C LEU A 167 -10.37 15.49 -5.22
N GLY A 168 -11.29 14.61 -5.61
CA GLY A 168 -12.55 14.37 -4.89
C GLY A 168 -12.54 13.12 -4.02
N ALA A 169 -13.00 13.29 -2.77
CA ALA A 169 -13.41 12.27 -1.78
C ALA A 169 -12.34 11.70 -0.83
N ASP A 170 -11.81 12.55 0.05
CA ASP A 170 -11.49 12.18 1.44
C ASP A 170 -12.46 12.93 2.40
N GLU A 171 -13.75 12.99 2.06
CA GLU A 171 -14.84 13.47 2.94
C GLU A 171 -15.80 12.31 3.19
N ASP A 172 -15.55 11.48 4.20
CA ASP A 172 -16.54 10.63 4.88
C ASP A 172 -15.84 9.83 5.99
N ASP A 173 -15.43 10.52 7.06
CA ASP A 173 -15.10 9.89 8.35
C ASP A 173 -15.38 10.85 9.52
N ALA A 174 -16.52 11.56 9.46
CA ALA A 174 -17.11 12.22 10.60
C ALA A 174 -18.31 11.38 11.09
N MET A 175 -18.01 10.38 11.92
CA MET A 175 -19.04 9.69 12.68
C MET A 175 -19.72 10.65 13.67
N ASP A 176 -21.02 10.78 13.46
CA ASP A 176 -22.06 11.30 14.33
C ASP A 176 -21.88 10.92 15.82
N VAL A 177 -21.69 11.93 16.66
CA VAL A 177 -21.94 11.85 18.11
C VAL A 177 -22.74 13.09 18.54
N GLY A 178 -24.06 12.94 18.54
CA GLY A 178 -24.93 13.29 19.66
C GLY A 178 -24.78 14.68 20.31
N ASP A 179 -25.65 15.58 19.87
CA ASP A 179 -26.27 16.74 20.54
C ASP A 179 -25.82 17.08 21.98
N GLY A 180 -25.27 18.28 22.15
CA GLY A 180 -24.88 18.89 23.42
C GLY A 180 -24.55 20.38 23.27
N ASP A 181 -25.56 21.21 23.53
CA ASP A 181 -25.55 22.68 23.64
C ASP A 181 -24.25 23.28 24.23
N GLY A 182 -23.66 24.25 23.52
CA GLY A 182 -22.56 25.07 24.02
C GLY A 182 -21.93 26.02 23.00
N SER A 183 -22.49 27.23 22.89
CA SER A 183 -21.84 28.51 22.48
C SER A 183 -20.91 28.53 21.24
N ARG A 184 -21.40 29.14 20.14
CA ARG A 184 -20.62 29.43 18.92
C ARG A 184 -19.54 30.50 19.20
N SER A 185 -18.28 30.09 19.30
CA SER A 185 -17.13 30.99 19.11
C SER A 185 -16.77 31.04 17.62
N ILE A 186 -16.79 32.24 17.04
CA ILE A 186 -16.31 32.50 15.68
C ILE A 186 -14.77 32.43 15.72
N ALA A 187 -14.18 31.40 15.12
CA ALA A 187 -12.73 31.30 14.98
C ALA A 187 -12.21 32.45 14.11
N ALA A 188 -11.22 33.18 14.66
CA ALA A 188 -10.50 34.26 13.98
C ALA A 188 -9.67 33.73 12.80
N PRO A 189 -9.36 34.55 11.78
CA PRO A 189 -8.61 34.12 10.61
C PRO A 189 -7.14 33.80 10.96
N PRO A 190 -6.45 32.91 10.19
CA PRO A 190 -5.13 32.42 10.55
C PRO A 190 -4.06 33.52 10.43
N GLU A 191 -3.20 33.60 11.44
CA GLU A 191 -2.06 34.51 11.51
C GLU A 191 -1.06 34.27 10.37
N GLU A 192 -0.59 35.39 9.82
CA GLU A 192 0.41 35.52 8.77
C GLU A 192 1.75 34.99 9.28
N TRP A 193 2.33 34.00 8.59
CA TRP A 193 3.57 33.35 8.99
C TRP A 193 4.76 34.29 8.77
N GLU A 194 5.31 34.87 9.84
CA GLU A 194 6.60 35.55 9.81
C GLU A 194 7.71 34.53 10.11
N GLY A 195 8.57 34.28 9.12
CA GLY A 195 9.63 33.27 9.18
C GLY A 195 10.67 33.50 10.27
N ASP A 196 11.40 32.44 10.61
CA ASP A 196 12.39 32.41 11.70
C ASP A 196 13.52 33.45 11.53
N PRO A 197 13.91 34.18 12.59
CA PRO A 197 15.04 35.09 12.56
C PRO A 197 16.38 34.33 12.57
N GLU A 198 17.34 34.86 11.80
CA GLU A 198 18.70 34.36 11.62
C GLU A 198 19.43 34.16 12.97
N PHE A 199 20.13 33.02 13.08
CA PHE A 199 20.98 32.67 14.21
C PHE A 199 22.21 33.58 14.25
N GLU A 200 22.21 34.57 15.14
CA GLU A 200 23.41 35.37 15.45
C GLU A 200 24.40 34.53 16.26
N ALA A 201 25.64 34.48 15.77
CA ALA A 201 26.76 33.86 16.46
C ALA A 201 27.37 34.87 17.43
N ASP A 202 27.26 34.61 18.74
CA ASP A 202 27.92 35.42 19.76
C ASP A 202 29.44 35.17 19.73
N GLU A 203 30.18 36.19 19.30
CA GLU A 203 31.59 36.39 19.67
C GLU A 203 31.63 36.94 21.09
N ASP A 204 32.31 36.26 22.02
CA ASP A 204 32.82 36.94 23.21
C ASP A 204 34.19 36.39 23.61
N GLY A 205 35.12 37.31 23.84
CA GLY A 205 36.55 37.08 24.01
C GLY A 205 37.08 37.55 25.37
N GLY A 206 38.24 36.99 25.74
CA GLY A 206 39.07 37.37 26.90
C GLY A 206 38.87 36.45 28.10
N ASP A 207 39.89 35.98 28.83
CA ASP A 207 41.20 36.55 29.14
C ASP A 207 42.13 35.45 29.69
N GLY A 208 43.44 35.66 29.61
CA GLY A 208 44.34 35.33 30.73
C GLY A 208 45.07 33.98 30.79
N GLY A 209 46.17 33.86 30.03
CA GLY A 209 47.49 33.69 30.66
C GLY A 209 48.00 32.30 31.14
N ALA A 210 49.15 31.94 30.54
CA ALA A 210 50.33 31.29 31.13
C ALA A 210 50.44 29.74 31.15
N GLY A 211 51.52 29.25 30.50
CA GLY A 211 52.22 28.03 30.92
C GLY A 211 52.61 27.04 29.82
N ARG A 212 53.75 27.25 29.15
CA ARG A 212 54.58 26.19 28.54
C ARG A 212 55.22 25.33 29.67
N PRO A 213 55.59 24.04 29.49
CA PRO A 213 56.60 23.54 28.53
C PRO A 213 56.16 22.26 27.77
N ASP A 214 56.58 21.97 26.54
CA ASP A 214 57.90 21.51 26.02
C ASP A 214 58.23 20.02 26.33
N GLY A 215 58.66 19.31 25.26
CA GLY A 215 59.08 17.90 25.23
C GLY A 215 57.96 16.94 24.78
N GLY A 216 58.09 16.08 23.78
CA GLY A 216 59.23 15.59 23.02
C GLY A 216 58.96 14.12 22.64
N ASP A 217 59.29 13.75 21.40
CA ASP A 217 59.54 12.40 20.88
C ASP A 217 58.39 11.36 20.95
N GLY A 218 58.04 10.59 19.92
CA GLY A 218 58.86 9.96 18.89
C GLY A 218 58.72 8.43 19.04
N ASP A 219 58.47 7.75 17.91
CA ASP A 219 58.51 6.27 17.74
C ASP A 219 57.30 5.47 18.30
N GLY A 220 56.71 4.45 17.66
CA GLY A 220 57.02 3.74 16.42
C GLY A 220 56.06 2.53 16.26
N GLY A 221 55.98 2.02 15.03
CA GLY A 221 55.93 0.57 14.74
C GLY A 221 54.64 -0.26 14.89
N GLY A 222 54.36 -1.07 13.84
CA GLY A 222 53.60 -2.34 13.88
C GLY A 222 52.18 -2.23 13.33
N ALA A 223 51.86 -2.58 12.08
CA ALA A 223 52.01 -3.84 11.32
C ALA A 223 51.17 -5.01 11.84
N ASP A 224 50.48 -5.63 10.88
CA ASP A 224 49.77 -6.93 10.86
C ASP A 224 48.43 -7.01 11.62
N GLY A 225 47.40 -7.68 11.12
CA GLY A 225 47.30 -8.55 9.96
C GLY A 225 46.02 -9.37 10.08
N VAL A 226 45.35 -9.55 8.94
CA VAL A 226 44.50 -10.68 8.52
C VAL A 226 44.24 -11.79 9.55
N VAL A 227 42.97 -11.98 9.94
CA VAL A 227 42.14 -13.18 9.65
C VAL A 227 40.67 -12.89 9.95
#